data_AF-A0A9X7NIS7-F1
#
_entry.id   AF-A0A9X7NIS7-F1
#
_cell.length_a   1.000
_cell.length_b   1.000
_cell.length_c   1.000
_cell.angle_alpha   90.00
_cell.angle_beta   90.00
_cell.angle_gamma   90.00
#
_symmetry.space_group_name_H-M   'P 1'
#
loop_
_entity.id
_entity.type
_entity.pdbx_description
1 polymer ?
#
loop_
_entity_poly.entity_id
_entity_poly.type
_entity_poly.pdbx_seq_one_letter_code
_entity_poly.pdbx_strand_id
1 'polypeptide(L)'
;MTAALVIIPARLAATRLPRKPLADICGKPMIVRVLEQARNADIGPVAVACDDKDIFEAVQDHSGKAVMTRADHASGSDRIHEAAGLIDPDGKHDVILNVQGDVPLIAPEAIRAAFAPLAIADVDLGTIMTEFTNTAFRDDPNFVKAVTTPNGHGHHRALYFTRAVAPHGDGPYYHHIGIYAYRRAALAKFVQLPPSPLEQREKLEQLRALEAGMRIDASVIDSAPMDVNTPEDLERARAAYQTN
;
A
#
# COMPACT_ATOMS: atom_id res chain seq x y z
N MET A 1 -9.80 -6.79 19.18
CA MET A 1 -9.36 -6.15 17.93
C MET A 1 -9.58 -7.16 16.81
N THR A 2 -10.32 -6.81 15.77
CA THR A 2 -10.38 -7.62 14.55
C THR A 2 -9.00 -7.63 13.92
N ALA A 3 -8.35 -8.79 13.86
CA ALA A 3 -7.03 -8.92 13.23
C ALA A 3 -7.16 -8.68 11.72
N ALA A 4 -6.21 -7.97 11.13
CA ALA A 4 -6.14 -7.78 9.68
C ALA A 4 -5.43 -8.97 9.02
N LEU A 5 -5.78 -9.28 7.77
CA LEU A 5 -4.94 -10.08 6.89
C LEU A 5 -4.09 -9.13 6.04
N VAL A 6 -2.78 -9.15 6.24
CA VAL A 6 -1.84 -8.32 5.49
C VAL A 6 -1.38 -9.08 4.25
N ILE A 7 -1.55 -8.50 3.08
CA ILE A 7 -1.20 -9.10 1.80
C ILE A 7 -0.27 -8.16 1.04
N ILE A 8 0.86 -8.71 0.59
CA ILE A 8 1.87 -8.00 -0.18
C ILE A 8 1.81 -8.49 -1.63
N PRO A 9 1.23 -7.74 -2.57
CA PRO A 9 1.22 -8.14 -3.98
C PRO A 9 2.62 -7.98 -4.59
N ALA A 10 3.05 -8.97 -5.36
CA ALA A 10 4.33 -8.96 -6.05
C ALA A 10 4.24 -9.59 -7.45
N ARG A 11 4.97 -9.01 -8.41
CA ARG A 11 5.11 -9.53 -9.79
C ARG A 11 6.49 -9.21 -10.32
N LEU A 12 7.05 -10.03 -11.21
CA LEU A 12 8.37 -9.77 -11.79
C LEU A 12 8.36 -8.68 -12.88
N ALA A 13 7.19 -8.35 -13.43
CA ALA A 13 7.03 -7.37 -14.49
C ALA A 13 7.30 -5.93 -13.98
N ALA A 14 8.57 -5.56 -13.95
CA ALA A 14 9.06 -4.21 -13.69
C ALA A 14 10.04 -3.80 -14.80
N THR A 15 9.75 -2.68 -15.48
CA THR A 15 10.55 -2.20 -16.60
C THR A 15 11.80 -1.43 -16.17
N ARG A 16 11.67 -0.59 -15.12
CA ARG A 16 12.77 0.26 -14.62
C ARG A 16 13.79 -0.49 -13.76
N LEU A 17 13.36 -1.54 -13.07
CA LEU A 17 14.22 -2.40 -12.26
C LEU A 17 13.83 -3.86 -12.52
N PRO A 18 14.55 -4.57 -13.41
CA PRO A 18 14.23 -5.95 -13.75
C PRO A 18 14.26 -6.86 -12.54
N ARG A 19 13.30 -7.79 -12.45
CA ARG A 19 13.15 -8.74 -11.34
C ARG A 19 13.14 -8.06 -9.96
N LYS A 20 12.63 -6.83 -9.89
CA LYS A 20 12.62 -5.96 -8.70
C LYS A 20 12.32 -6.69 -7.38
N PRO A 21 11.24 -7.48 -7.21
CA PRO A 21 10.93 -8.15 -5.94
C PRO A 21 12.04 -9.07 -5.41
N LEU A 22 12.88 -9.59 -6.32
CA LEU A 22 13.99 -10.51 -6.01
C LEU A 22 15.34 -9.80 -5.89
N ALA A 23 15.38 -8.47 -6.04
CA ALA A 23 16.60 -7.71 -5.87
C ALA A 23 17.16 -7.92 -4.46
N ASP A 24 18.46 -8.22 -4.38
CA ASP A 24 19.12 -8.44 -3.09
C ASP A 24 19.26 -7.12 -2.32
N ILE A 25 18.82 -7.15 -1.06
CA ILE A 25 19.06 -6.10 -0.07
C ILE A 25 19.73 -6.76 1.14
N CYS A 26 21.05 -6.71 1.14
CA CYS A 26 21.91 -7.22 2.21
C CYS A 26 21.64 -8.70 2.53
N GLY A 27 21.66 -9.55 1.49
CA GLY A 27 21.54 -11.01 1.62
C GLY A 27 20.10 -11.54 1.68
N LYS A 28 19.09 -10.68 1.50
CA LYS A 28 17.68 -11.10 1.40
C LYS A 28 16.99 -10.42 0.22
N PRO A 29 16.08 -11.12 -0.49
CA PRO A 29 15.23 -10.51 -1.51
C PRO A 29 14.42 -9.33 -0.95
N MET A 30 14.22 -8.29 -1.76
CA MET A 30 13.43 -7.11 -1.37
C MET A 30 12.03 -7.49 -0.87
N ILE A 31 11.35 -8.44 -1.51
CA ILE A 31 10.02 -8.88 -1.08
C ILE A 31 10.02 -9.50 0.32
N VAL A 32 11.11 -10.17 0.70
CA VAL A 32 11.29 -10.73 2.04
C VAL A 32 11.51 -9.60 3.06
N ARG A 33 12.23 -8.53 2.70
CA ARG A 33 12.37 -7.35 3.56
C ARG A 33 11.02 -6.70 3.87
N VAL A 34 10.17 -6.53 2.86
CA VAL A 34 8.79 -6.02 3.06
C VAL A 34 7.97 -6.96 3.95
N LEU A 35 8.07 -8.28 3.72
CA LEU A 35 7.39 -9.28 4.54
C LEU A 35 7.79 -9.19 6.02
N GLU A 36 9.07 -8.98 6.31
CA GLU A 36 9.58 -8.80 7.67
C GLU A 36 9.01 -7.54 8.33
N GLN A 37 9.00 -6.40 7.64
CA GLN A 37 8.40 -5.17 8.18
C GLN A 37 6.90 -5.32 8.44
N ALA A 38 6.18 -5.97 7.51
CA ALA A 38 4.76 -6.24 7.68
C ALA A 38 4.47 -7.18 8.86
N ARG A 39 5.34 -8.16 9.13
CA ARG A 39 5.23 -9.02 10.33
C ARG A 39 5.50 -8.23 11.60
N ASN A 40 6.50 -7.35 11.60
CA ASN A 40 6.83 -6.48 12.72
C ASN A 40 5.72 -5.47 13.06
N ALA A 41 4.78 -5.22 12.13
CA ALA A 41 3.61 -4.39 12.40
C ALA A 41 2.67 -5.01 13.44
N ASP A 42 2.67 -6.34 13.57
CA ASP A 42 1.90 -7.13 14.55
C ASP A 42 0.39 -6.82 14.56
N ILE A 43 -0.22 -6.75 13.38
CA ILE A 43 -1.66 -6.50 13.20
C ILE A 43 -2.45 -7.70 12.68
N GLY A 44 -1.76 -8.80 12.38
CA GLY A 44 -2.34 -10.08 11.97
C GLY A 44 -1.46 -10.86 10.98
N PRO A 45 -1.98 -11.95 10.40
CA PRO A 45 -1.21 -12.78 9.49
C PRO A 45 -0.74 -12.02 8.25
N VAL A 46 0.46 -12.34 7.78
CA VAL A 46 1.07 -11.70 6.60
C VAL A 46 1.38 -12.74 5.54
N ALA A 47 1.04 -12.43 4.28
CA ALA A 47 1.37 -13.27 3.13
C ALA A 47 1.76 -12.43 1.90
N VAL A 48 2.58 -13.02 1.03
CA VAL A 48 2.89 -12.49 -0.30
C VAL A 48 1.94 -13.13 -1.31
N ALA A 49 1.33 -12.32 -2.16
CA ALA A 49 0.52 -12.77 -3.30
C ALA A 49 1.30 -12.53 -4.60
N CYS A 50 1.65 -13.61 -5.30
CA CYS A 50 2.46 -13.53 -6.52
C CYS A 50 1.91 -14.38 -7.66
N ASP A 51 2.36 -14.11 -8.88
CA ASP A 51 2.08 -14.89 -10.10
C ASP A 51 3.31 -15.65 -10.60
N ASP A 52 4.45 -15.48 -9.93
CA ASP A 52 5.74 -16.01 -10.36
C ASP A 52 6.33 -16.96 -9.33
N LYS A 53 6.86 -18.08 -9.84
CA LYS A 53 7.40 -19.17 -9.03
C LYS A 53 8.69 -18.77 -8.30
N ASP A 54 9.55 -17.95 -8.89
CA ASP A 54 10.79 -17.52 -8.25
C ASP A 54 10.48 -16.63 -7.03
N ILE A 55 9.44 -15.78 -7.11
CA ILE A 55 8.96 -14.99 -5.97
C ILE A 55 8.39 -15.91 -4.88
N PHE A 56 7.57 -16.89 -5.27
CA PHE A 56 6.99 -17.85 -4.34
C PHE A 56 8.07 -18.61 -3.57
N GLU A 57 9.05 -19.18 -4.27
CA GLU A 57 10.16 -19.93 -3.67
C GLU A 57 11.02 -19.05 -2.77
N ALA A 58 11.40 -17.85 -3.23
CA ALA A 58 12.20 -16.92 -2.44
C ALA A 58 11.54 -16.55 -1.10
N VAL A 59 10.21 -16.39 -1.08
CA VAL A 59 9.45 -16.13 0.15
C VAL A 59 9.44 -17.36 1.06
N GLN A 60 9.20 -18.55 0.51
CA GLN A 60 9.15 -19.81 1.26
C GLN A 60 10.51 -20.16 1.89
N ASP A 61 11.61 -19.95 1.16
CA ASP A 61 12.98 -20.18 1.64
C ASP A 61 13.32 -19.32 2.86
N HIS A 62 12.64 -18.19 3.03
CA HIS A 62 12.76 -17.31 4.19
C HIS A 62 11.65 -17.50 5.22
N SER A 63 11.03 -18.70 5.24
CA SER A 63 9.92 -19.05 6.15
C SER A 63 8.74 -18.05 6.06
N GLY A 64 8.57 -17.44 4.89
CA GLY A 64 7.45 -16.60 4.54
C GLY A 64 6.23 -17.41 4.11
N LYS A 65 5.06 -16.78 4.13
CA LYS A 65 3.85 -17.35 3.52
C LYS A 65 3.67 -16.71 2.14
N ALA A 66 3.66 -17.51 1.09
CA ALA A 66 3.31 -17.07 -0.25
C ALA A 66 2.05 -17.78 -0.76
N VAL A 67 1.30 -17.11 -1.64
CA VAL A 67 0.17 -17.69 -2.37
C VAL A 67 0.27 -17.33 -3.84
N MET A 68 0.06 -18.35 -4.69
CA MET A 68 -0.02 -18.14 -6.13
C MET A 68 -1.39 -17.58 -6.49
N THR A 69 -1.37 -16.53 -7.30
CA THR A 69 -2.54 -15.81 -7.84
C THR A 69 -2.47 -15.80 -9.35
N ARG A 70 -3.58 -15.51 -10.02
CA ARG A 70 -3.60 -15.44 -11.49
C ARG A 70 -2.64 -14.36 -12.01
N ALA A 71 -2.10 -14.59 -13.20
CA ALA A 71 -1.14 -13.68 -13.84
C ALA A 71 -1.82 -12.52 -14.61
N ASP A 72 -3.14 -12.60 -14.83
CA ASP A 72 -3.92 -11.66 -15.66
C ASP A 72 -4.64 -10.57 -14.85
N HIS A 73 -4.34 -10.43 -13.55
CA HIS A 73 -4.87 -9.34 -12.73
C HIS A 73 -4.41 -7.99 -13.25
N ALA A 74 -5.38 -7.08 -13.44
CA ALA A 74 -5.11 -5.72 -13.90
C ALA A 74 -4.43 -4.86 -12.82
N SER A 75 -4.81 -5.05 -11.55
CA SER A 75 -4.33 -4.25 -10.42
C SER A 75 -3.80 -5.09 -9.26
N GLY A 76 -3.09 -4.43 -8.34
CA GLY A 76 -2.72 -5.04 -7.05
C GLY A 76 -3.96 -5.36 -6.20
N SER A 77 -5.00 -4.54 -6.28
CA SER A 77 -6.26 -4.71 -5.53
C SER A 77 -7.01 -6.00 -5.93
N ASP A 78 -7.01 -6.34 -7.22
CA ASP A 78 -7.61 -7.59 -7.71
C ASP A 78 -6.84 -8.82 -7.20
N ARG A 79 -5.51 -8.72 -7.19
CA ARG A 79 -4.62 -9.77 -6.71
C ARG A 79 -4.79 -10.04 -5.21
N ILE A 80 -4.83 -8.99 -4.39
CA ILE A 80 -5.03 -9.16 -2.94
C ILE A 80 -6.43 -9.70 -2.62
N HIS A 81 -7.45 -9.39 -3.42
CA HIS A 81 -8.79 -9.94 -3.24
C HIS A 81 -8.83 -11.44 -3.49
N GLU A 82 -8.22 -11.92 -4.58
CA GLU A 82 -8.06 -13.36 -4.82
C GLU A 82 -7.26 -14.03 -3.69
N ALA A 83 -6.10 -13.45 -3.33
CA ALA A 83 -5.25 -13.99 -2.28
C ALA A 83 -5.97 -14.09 -0.93
N ALA A 84 -6.79 -13.10 -0.58
CA ALA A 84 -7.60 -13.12 0.63
C ALA A 84 -8.59 -14.29 0.66
N GLY A 85 -9.19 -14.63 -0.49
CA GLY A 85 -10.08 -15.78 -0.63
C GLY A 85 -9.36 -17.13 -0.52
N LEU A 86 -8.11 -17.20 -1.00
CA LEU A 86 -7.28 -18.41 -0.89
C LEU A 86 -6.71 -18.63 0.52
N ILE A 87 -6.32 -17.55 1.19
CA ILE A 87 -5.67 -17.59 2.51
C ILE A 87 -6.69 -17.73 3.64
N ASP A 88 -7.84 -17.08 3.51
CA ASP A 88 -8.86 -16.99 4.53
C ASP A 88 -10.27 -17.21 3.92
N PRO A 89 -10.54 -18.43 3.44
CA PRO A 89 -11.79 -18.77 2.74
C PRO A 89 -13.03 -18.65 3.65
N ASP A 90 -12.84 -18.82 4.95
CA ASP A 90 -13.90 -18.69 5.95
C ASP A 90 -14.20 -17.22 6.31
N GLY A 91 -13.39 -16.27 5.82
CA GLY A 91 -13.57 -14.85 6.08
C GLY A 91 -13.35 -14.45 7.54
N LYS A 92 -12.37 -15.05 8.24
CA LYS A 92 -12.09 -14.77 9.66
C LYS A 92 -11.53 -13.37 9.91
N HIS A 93 -10.94 -12.74 8.89
CA HIS A 93 -10.37 -11.40 8.97
C HIS A 93 -11.24 -10.41 8.20
N ASP A 94 -11.84 -9.46 8.90
CA ASP A 94 -12.72 -8.44 8.31
C ASP A 94 -11.97 -7.31 7.61
N VAL A 95 -10.64 -7.27 7.74
CA VAL A 95 -9.79 -6.25 7.13
C VAL A 95 -8.70 -6.91 6.31
N ILE A 96 -8.50 -6.42 5.09
CA ILE A 96 -7.41 -6.78 4.19
C ILE A 96 -6.50 -5.58 4.03
N LEU A 97 -5.22 -5.71 4.41
CA LEU A 97 -4.26 -4.63 4.30
C LEU A 97 -3.28 -4.90 3.15
N ASN A 98 -3.25 -3.99 2.19
CA ASN A 98 -2.38 -4.00 1.02
C ASN A 98 -1.10 -3.21 1.31
N VAL A 99 0.02 -3.92 1.50
CA VAL A 99 1.36 -3.32 1.61
C VAL A 99 2.08 -3.50 0.29
N GLN A 100 2.59 -2.42 -0.31
CA GLN A 100 3.30 -2.52 -1.59
C GLN A 100 4.58 -3.37 -1.46
N GLY A 101 4.86 -4.20 -2.46
CA GLY A 101 6.02 -5.10 -2.45
C GLY A 101 7.37 -4.42 -2.68
N ASP A 102 7.41 -3.11 -2.83
CA ASP A 102 8.58 -2.30 -3.18
C ASP A 102 8.94 -1.22 -2.15
N VAL A 103 8.40 -1.30 -0.94
CA VAL A 103 8.74 -0.43 0.20
C VAL A 103 9.50 -1.19 1.30
N PRO A 104 10.72 -1.71 1.04
CA PRO A 104 11.43 -2.55 1.99
C PRO A 104 11.75 -1.84 3.32
N LEU A 105 11.85 -0.51 3.31
CA LEU A 105 12.14 0.32 4.49
C LEU A 105 10.89 0.85 5.20
N ILE A 106 9.70 0.33 4.88
CA ILE A 106 8.48 0.77 5.55
C ILE A 106 8.55 0.51 7.05
N ALA A 107 8.28 1.54 7.85
CA ALA A 107 8.19 1.40 9.29
C ALA A 107 6.94 0.59 9.69
N PRO A 108 7.03 -0.37 10.62
CA PRO A 108 5.88 -1.09 11.16
C PRO A 108 4.74 -0.16 11.66
N GLU A 109 5.11 1.00 12.21
CA GLU A 109 4.20 2.06 12.66
C GLU A 109 3.37 2.63 11.51
N ALA A 110 3.95 2.79 10.32
CA ALA A 110 3.25 3.29 9.13
C ALA A 110 2.17 2.28 8.66
N ILE A 111 2.45 0.98 8.76
CA ILE A 111 1.48 -0.08 8.45
C ILE A 111 0.33 -0.04 9.46
N ARG A 112 0.64 0.09 10.76
CA ARG A 112 -0.40 0.28 11.80
C ARG A 112 -1.21 1.55 11.58
N ALA A 113 -0.59 2.63 11.13
CA ALA A 113 -1.26 3.89 10.84
C ALA A 113 -2.23 3.78 9.66
N ALA A 114 -1.97 2.94 8.66
CA ALA A 114 -2.91 2.67 7.56
C ALA A 114 -4.14 1.89 8.04
N PHE A 115 -3.97 1.04 9.05
CA PHE A 115 -5.04 0.23 9.65
C PHE A 115 -5.94 1.04 10.59
N ALA A 116 -5.36 1.98 11.35
CA ALA A 116 -6.03 2.71 12.42
C ALA A 116 -7.37 3.39 12.04
N PRO A 117 -7.55 4.00 10.84
CA PRO A 117 -8.80 4.65 10.48
C PRO A 117 -10.02 3.72 10.48
N LEU A 118 -9.81 2.41 10.30
CA LEU A 118 -10.88 1.41 10.31
C LEU A 118 -11.47 1.13 11.70
N ALA A 119 -10.92 1.72 12.77
CA ALA A 119 -11.57 1.78 14.07
C ALA A 119 -12.91 2.54 14.01
N ILE A 120 -13.09 3.43 13.02
CA ILE A 120 -14.34 4.12 12.74
C ILE A 120 -15.21 3.21 11.85
N ALA A 121 -16.39 2.84 12.33
CA ALA A 121 -17.27 1.87 11.68
C ALA A 121 -17.57 2.22 10.20
N ASP A 122 -17.86 3.49 9.93
CA ASP A 122 -18.27 3.96 8.60
C ASP A 122 -17.11 4.20 7.61
N VAL A 123 -15.86 3.93 8.01
CA VAL A 123 -14.71 4.03 7.10
C VAL A 123 -14.58 2.72 6.34
N ASP A 124 -14.59 2.80 5.01
CA ASP A 124 -14.42 1.65 4.12
C ASP A 124 -12.94 1.31 3.90
N LEU A 125 -12.11 2.36 3.75
CA LEU A 125 -10.67 2.26 3.50
C LEU A 125 -9.88 3.17 4.45
N GLY A 126 -8.83 2.63 5.05
CA GLY A 126 -7.78 3.38 5.72
C GLY A 126 -6.54 3.53 4.84
N THR A 127 -5.87 4.68 4.89
CA THR A 127 -4.58 4.92 4.22
C THR A 127 -3.70 5.84 5.07
N ILE A 128 -2.54 6.25 4.56
CA ILE A 128 -1.61 7.17 5.23
C ILE A 128 -1.18 8.30 4.31
N MET A 129 -0.78 9.40 4.93
CA MET A 129 -0.20 10.55 4.26
C MET A 129 0.87 11.19 5.13
N THR A 130 1.77 11.95 4.52
CA THR A 130 2.78 12.74 5.23
C THR A 130 2.75 14.19 4.74
N GLU A 131 3.16 15.14 5.56
CA GLU A 131 3.24 16.54 5.14
C GLU A 131 4.44 16.74 4.19
N PHE A 132 4.24 17.49 3.11
CA PHE A 132 5.35 17.92 2.26
C PHE A 132 6.20 18.95 2.99
N THR A 133 7.43 18.59 3.32
CA THR A 133 8.44 19.52 3.83
C THR A 133 9.31 20.13 2.72
N ASN A 134 9.31 19.53 1.53
CA ASN A 134 10.06 19.98 0.36
C ASN A 134 9.11 20.37 -0.79
N THR A 135 9.18 21.62 -1.22
CA THR A 135 8.34 22.17 -2.30
C THR A 135 8.61 21.51 -3.65
N ALA A 136 9.84 21.04 -3.91
CA ALA A 136 10.16 20.35 -5.15
C ALA A 136 9.37 19.04 -5.30
N PHE A 137 9.17 18.29 -4.20
CA PHE A 137 8.35 17.09 -4.22
C PHE A 137 6.86 17.40 -4.31
N ARG A 138 6.40 18.49 -3.70
CA ARG A 138 5.00 18.94 -3.82
C ARG A 138 4.62 19.20 -5.28
N ASP A 139 5.51 19.86 -6.01
CA ASP A 139 5.27 20.31 -7.39
C ASP A 139 5.46 19.20 -8.43
N ASP A 140 6.07 18.08 -8.06
CA ASP A 140 6.23 16.91 -8.92
C ASP A 140 4.92 16.09 -8.99
N PRO A 141 4.37 15.84 -10.19
CA PRO A 141 3.13 15.09 -10.38
C PRO A 141 3.24 13.59 -10.03
N ASN A 142 4.44 13.06 -9.81
CA ASN A 142 4.64 11.70 -9.32
C ASN A 142 4.22 11.55 -7.84
N PHE A 143 4.33 12.63 -7.06
CA PHE A 143 3.91 12.65 -5.66
C PHE A 143 2.44 13.07 -5.59
N VAL A 144 1.58 12.14 -5.16
CA VAL A 144 0.12 12.35 -5.15
C VAL A 144 -0.26 13.22 -3.96
N LYS A 145 -1.04 14.28 -4.19
CA LYS A 145 -1.57 15.14 -3.15
C LYS A 145 -2.88 14.58 -2.62
N ALA A 146 -3.04 14.55 -1.30
CA ALA A 146 -4.30 14.25 -0.62
C ALA A 146 -4.96 15.55 -0.14
N VAL A 147 -6.15 15.83 -0.66
CA VAL A 147 -7.01 16.90 -0.13
C VAL A 147 -7.93 16.27 0.90
N THR A 148 -7.83 16.72 2.15
CA THR A 148 -8.46 16.05 3.29
C THR A 148 -9.12 17.03 4.25
N THR A 149 -9.99 16.53 5.14
CA THR A 149 -10.60 17.30 6.23
C THR A 149 -10.48 16.54 7.55
N PRO A 150 -10.10 17.20 8.67
CA PRO A 150 -10.09 16.55 9.98
C PRO A 150 -11.46 15.98 10.34
N ASN A 151 -11.50 14.77 10.88
CA ASN A 151 -12.77 14.09 11.22
C ASN A 151 -13.04 13.99 12.74
N GLY A 152 -12.17 14.57 13.58
CA GLY A 152 -12.29 14.53 15.04
C GLY A 152 -11.72 13.29 15.74
N HIS A 153 -11.24 12.28 14.99
CA HIS A 153 -10.74 11.01 15.52
C HIS A 153 -9.21 10.84 15.38
N GLY A 154 -8.46 11.94 15.19
CA GLY A 154 -7.01 11.88 14.94
C GLY A 154 -6.63 11.44 13.53
N HIS A 155 -7.63 11.27 12.65
CA HIS A 155 -7.45 10.99 11.23
C HIS A 155 -8.10 12.10 10.40
N HIS A 156 -7.81 12.11 9.10
CA HIS A 156 -8.49 13.02 8.17
C HIS A 156 -9.33 12.20 7.20
N ARG A 157 -10.55 12.64 6.90
CA ARG A 157 -11.32 12.10 5.79
C ARG A 157 -10.75 12.64 4.47
N ALA A 158 -10.44 11.75 3.54
CA ALA A 158 -10.03 12.14 2.20
C ALA A 158 -11.23 12.67 1.41
N LEU A 159 -11.05 13.85 0.82
CA LEU A 159 -12.03 14.49 -0.06
C LEU A 159 -11.65 14.28 -1.52
N TYR A 160 -10.35 14.28 -1.84
CA TYR A 160 -9.86 14.07 -3.20
C TYR A 160 -8.37 13.68 -3.21
N PHE A 161 -7.93 13.00 -4.26
CA PHE A 161 -6.52 12.73 -4.55
C PHE A 161 -6.17 13.27 -5.94
N THR A 162 -5.01 13.88 -6.09
CA THR A 162 -4.63 14.48 -7.38
C THR A 162 -3.13 14.57 -7.58
N ARG A 163 -2.70 14.55 -8.84
CA ARG A 163 -1.31 14.87 -9.22
C ARG A 163 -1.07 16.38 -9.32
N ALA A 164 -2.14 17.18 -9.43
CA ALA A 164 -2.06 18.64 -9.40
C ALA A 164 -1.70 19.14 -7.99
N VAL A 165 -1.09 20.33 -7.92
CA VAL A 165 -0.82 20.98 -6.64
C VAL A 165 -2.15 21.48 -6.05
N ALA A 166 -2.59 20.85 -4.97
CA ALA A 166 -3.84 21.14 -4.28
C ALA A 166 -3.73 20.82 -2.78
N PRO A 167 -4.46 21.53 -1.89
CA PRO A 167 -5.39 22.62 -2.18
C PRO A 167 -4.69 23.95 -2.57
N HIS A 168 -5.46 24.95 -3.01
CA HIS A 168 -4.92 26.30 -3.23
C HIS A 168 -4.87 27.08 -1.91
N GLY A 169 -3.89 27.99 -1.78
CA GLY A 169 -3.73 28.88 -0.63
C GLY A 169 -2.65 28.44 0.35
N ASP A 170 -2.63 29.08 1.51
CA ASP A 170 -1.72 28.78 2.61
C ASP A 170 -2.16 27.53 3.37
N GLY A 171 -1.19 26.76 3.86
CA GLY A 171 -1.43 25.58 4.68
C GLY A 171 -0.59 24.37 4.25
N PRO A 172 -0.73 23.25 4.98
CA PRO A 172 0.02 22.04 4.69
C PRO A 172 -0.49 21.39 3.41
N TYR A 173 0.45 20.82 2.64
CA TYR A 173 0.16 19.90 1.57
C TYR A 173 0.48 18.48 2.06
N TYR A 174 -0.39 17.52 1.77
CA TYR A 174 -0.18 16.14 2.18
C TYR A 174 0.16 15.25 0.99
N HIS A 175 1.26 14.51 1.09
CA HIS A 175 1.65 13.44 0.20
C HIS A 175 0.92 12.16 0.59
N HIS A 176 0.07 11.65 -0.30
CA HIS A 176 -0.57 10.35 -0.14
C HIS A 176 0.41 9.21 -0.44
N ILE A 177 0.40 8.18 0.40
CA ILE A 177 1.23 6.98 0.26
C ILE A 177 0.31 5.79 -0.02
N GLY A 178 0.60 5.03 -1.07
CA GLY A 178 -0.26 3.98 -1.65
C GLY A 178 -0.41 2.69 -0.84
N ILE A 179 -0.68 2.80 0.45
CA ILE A 179 -0.94 1.68 1.37
C ILE A 179 -2.37 1.78 1.83
N TYR A 180 -3.09 0.65 1.78
CA TYR A 180 -4.52 0.65 2.01
C TYR A 180 -4.95 -0.49 2.91
N ALA A 181 -5.66 -0.17 3.98
CA ALA A 181 -6.45 -1.13 4.74
C ALA A 181 -7.89 -1.08 4.22
N TYR A 182 -8.42 -2.18 3.73
CA TYR A 182 -9.80 -2.28 3.26
C TYR A 182 -10.61 -3.07 4.28
N ARG A 183 -11.84 -2.64 4.57
CA ARG A 183 -12.84 -3.62 5.01
C ARG A 183 -13.00 -4.67 3.92
N ARG A 184 -13.10 -5.95 4.28
CA ARG A 184 -13.21 -7.05 3.31
C ARG A 184 -14.36 -6.84 2.34
N ALA A 185 -15.52 -6.42 2.82
CA ALA A 185 -16.68 -6.10 1.99
C ALA A 185 -16.41 -4.92 1.04
N ALA A 186 -15.67 -3.90 1.51
CA ALA A 186 -15.25 -2.77 0.69
C ALA A 186 -14.31 -3.19 -0.43
N LEU A 187 -13.32 -4.05 -0.15
CA LEU A 187 -12.43 -4.62 -1.17
C LEU A 187 -13.21 -5.43 -2.21
N ALA A 188 -14.13 -6.30 -1.76
CA ALA A 188 -14.97 -7.11 -2.65
C ALA A 188 -15.84 -6.25 -3.57
N LYS A 189 -16.41 -5.14 -3.05
CA LYS A 189 -17.11 -4.15 -3.86
C LYS A 189 -16.16 -3.46 -4.84
N PHE A 190 -14.99 -3.01 -4.36
CA PHE A 190 -14.04 -2.22 -5.14
C PHE A 190 -13.55 -2.93 -6.41
N VAL A 191 -13.19 -4.21 -6.31
CA VAL A 191 -12.67 -5.01 -7.45
C VAL A 191 -13.74 -5.30 -8.51
N GLN A 192 -15.02 -5.11 -8.19
CA GLN A 192 -16.13 -5.26 -9.14
C GLN A 192 -16.48 -3.95 -9.86
N LEU A 193 -15.97 -2.81 -9.39
CA LEU A 193 -16.25 -1.51 -9.99
C LEU A 193 -15.47 -1.35 -11.31
N PRO A 194 -16.11 -0.87 -12.37
CA PRO A 194 -15.40 -0.52 -13.59
C PRO A 194 -14.46 0.68 -13.34
N PRO A 195 -13.37 0.82 -14.11
CA PRO A 195 -12.48 1.97 -13.98
C PRO A 195 -13.23 3.29 -14.10
N SER A 196 -13.07 4.18 -13.12
CA SER A 196 -13.86 5.41 -13.05
C SER A 196 -13.26 6.54 -13.90
N PRO A 197 -14.05 7.55 -14.30
CA PRO A 197 -13.55 8.66 -15.10
C PRO A 197 -12.32 9.37 -14.49
N LEU A 198 -12.31 9.63 -13.19
CA LEU A 198 -11.19 10.34 -12.55
C LEU A 198 -9.99 9.42 -12.34
N GLU A 199 -10.19 8.15 -12.01
CA GLU A 199 -9.12 7.15 -11.99
C GLU A 199 -8.40 7.11 -13.34
N GLN A 200 -9.14 7.05 -14.45
CA GLN A 200 -8.56 6.98 -15.79
C GLN A 200 -7.81 8.26 -16.16
N ARG A 201 -8.29 9.43 -15.69
CA ARG A 201 -7.70 10.74 -15.96
C ARG A 201 -6.43 11.00 -15.14
N GLU A 202 -6.47 10.75 -13.83
CA GLU A 202 -5.36 11.01 -12.90
C GLU A 202 -4.40 9.83 -12.78
N LYS A 203 -4.78 8.65 -13.29
CA LYS A 203 -4.06 7.38 -13.07
C LYS A 203 -3.89 7.08 -11.58
N LEU A 204 -5.01 7.11 -10.85
CA LEU A 204 -5.11 6.92 -9.40
C LEU A 204 -6.32 6.02 -9.06
N GLU A 205 -6.07 4.75 -8.73
CA GLU A 205 -7.12 3.74 -8.50
C GLU A 205 -8.08 4.11 -7.35
N GLN A 206 -7.57 4.77 -6.31
CA GLN A 206 -8.38 5.15 -5.15
C GLN A 206 -9.50 6.15 -5.45
N LEU A 207 -9.43 6.86 -6.59
CA LEU A 207 -10.51 7.73 -7.04
C LEU A 207 -11.77 6.94 -7.41
N ARG A 208 -11.62 5.69 -7.86
CA ARG A 208 -12.75 4.79 -8.11
C ARG A 208 -13.56 4.50 -6.85
N ALA A 209 -12.87 4.36 -5.71
CA ALA A 209 -13.53 4.19 -4.41
C ALA A 209 -14.31 5.46 -4.02
N LEU A 210 -13.69 6.64 -4.16
CA LEU A 210 -14.37 7.92 -3.87
C LEU A 210 -15.59 8.15 -4.79
N GLU A 211 -15.47 7.90 -6.09
CA GLU A 211 -16.58 8.03 -7.06
C GLU A 211 -17.72 7.04 -6.79
N ALA A 212 -17.41 5.87 -6.21
CA ALA A 212 -18.41 4.90 -5.76
C ALA A 212 -19.01 5.18 -4.37
N GLY A 213 -18.73 6.36 -3.81
CA GLY A 213 -19.24 6.83 -2.53
C GLY A 213 -18.60 6.17 -1.31
N MET A 214 -17.47 5.49 -1.49
CA MET A 214 -16.76 4.83 -0.39
C MET A 214 -15.99 5.87 0.43
N ARG A 215 -15.97 5.70 1.76
CA ARG A 215 -15.25 6.59 2.66
C ARG A 215 -13.81 6.13 2.82
N ILE A 216 -12.88 7.03 2.53
CA ILE A 216 -11.44 6.85 2.75
C ILE A 216 -11.00 7.82 3.83
N ASP A 217 -10.38 7.31 4.88
CA ASP A 217 -9.75 8.13 5.92
C ASP A 217 -8.24 7.84 5.96
N ALA A 218 -7.44 8.87 6.21
CA ALA A 218 -5.99 8.85 6.18
C ALA A 218 -5.40 9.26 7.53
N SER A 219 -4.41 8.50 8.01
CA SER A 219 -3.56 8.91 9.14
C SER A 219 -2.38 9.76 8.65
N VAL A 220 -2.02 10.77 9.43
CA VAL A 220 -0.78 11.53 9.19
C VAL A 220 0.39 10.79 9.83
N ILE A 221 1.49 10.62 9.09
CA ILE A 221 2.74 10.05 9.58
C ILE A 221 3.92 11.00 9.33
N ASP A 222 4.96 10.88 10.15
CA ASP A 222 6.10 11.81 10.16
C ASP A 222 7.00 11.70 8.93
N SER A 223 7.05 10.52 8.30
CA SER A 223 7.89 10.30 7.12
C SER A 223 7.26 9.32 6.14
N ALA A 224 7.41 9.60 4.84
CA ALA A 224 7.01 8.65 3.80
C ALA A 224 7.97 7.46 3.74
N PRO A 225 7.47 6.23 3.53
CA PRO A 225 8.33 5.11 3.18
C PRO A 225 9.04 5.40 1.86
N MET A 226 10.28 4.91 1.73
CA MET A 226 11.03 4.98 0.48
C MET A 226 10.61 3.82 -0.43
N ASP A 227 10.05 4.15 -1.59
CA ASP A 227 9.83 3.19 -2.66
C ASP A 227 11.15 2.86 -3.36
N VAL A 228 11.30 1.61 -3.79
CA VAL A 228 12.41 1.17 -4.65
C VAL A 228 11.89 0.99 -6.07
N ASN A 229 12.30 1.86 -6.99
CA ASN A 229 11.88 1.82 -8.40
C ASN A 229 13.04 1.90 -9.39
N THR A 230 14.20 2.39 -8.96
CA THR A 230 15.42 2.48 -9.76
C THR A 230 16.60 1.78 -9.08
N PRO A 231 17.70 1.52 -9.81
CA PRO A 231 18.94 1.02 -9.20
C PRO A 231 19.47 1.93 -8.07
N GLU A 232 19.33 3.26 -8.21
CA GLU A 232 19.76 4.22 -7.18
C GLU A 232 18.89 4.13 -5.91
N ASP A 233 17.59 3.85 -6.04
CA ASP A 233 16.74 3.56 -4.87
C ASP A 233 17.20 2.28 -4.17
N LEU A 234 17.57 1.26 -4.95
CA LEU A 234 18.03 -0.02 -4.41
C LEU A 234 19.33 0.14 -3.61
N GLU A 235 20.29 0.93 -4.10
CA GLU A 235 21.52 1.24 -3.36
C GLU A 235 21.23 2.01 -2.06
N ARG A 236 20.29 2.96 -2.09
CA ARG A 236 19.85 3.66 -0.87
C ARG A 236 19.22 2.70 0.13
N ALA A 237 18.39 1.76 -0.33
CA ALA A 237 17.81 0.73 0.51
C ALA A 237 18.88 -0.18 1.14
N ARG A 238 19.89 -0.60 0.36
CA ARG A 238 21.04 -1.38 0.86
C ARG A 238 21.81 -0.63 1.94
N ALA A 239 22.14 0.63 1.71
CA ALA A 239 22.86 1.44 2.69
C ALA A 239 22.09 1.57 4.02
N ALA A 240 20.77 1.81 3.96
CA ALA A 240 19.94 1.92 5.16
C ALA A 240 19.89 0.61 5.98
N TYR A 241 19.94 -0.56 5.32
CA TYR A 241 19.99 -1.86 6.00
C TYR A 241 21.37 -2.22 6.56
N GLN A 242 22.44 -1.54 6.14
CA GLN A 242 23.78 -1.74 6.71
C GLN A 242 24.02 -0.90 7.96
N THR A 243 23.28 0.21 8.12
CA THR A 243 23.40 1.13 9.26
C THR A 243 22.50 0.76 10.44
N ASN A 244 21.57 -0.17 10.25
CA ASN A 244 20.66 -0.70 11.27
C ASN A 244 21.15 -2.05 11.78
#